data_AF-A0AAP8T250-F1
#
_entry.id   AF-A0AAP8T250-F1
#
_cell.length_a   1.000
_cell.length_b   1.000
_cell.length_c   1.000
_cell.angle_alpha   90.00
_cell.angle_beta   90.00
_cell.angle_gamma   90.00
#
_symmetry.space_group_name_H-M   'P 1'
#
loop_
_entity.id
_entity.type
_entity.pdbx_description
1 polymer ?
#
loop_
_entity_poly.entity_id
_entity_poly.type
_entity_poly.pdbx_seq_one_letter_code
_entity_poly.pdbx_strand_id
1 'polypeptide(L)' 'VIVLICIELMLNAANINLVAFSKLGVTPSLTGQIFSLFTISVAAAEAAVGVAILIAWYRHRQTVNIDEADSLKR' A
#
# COMPACT_ATOMS: atom_id res chain seq x y z
N VAL A 1 1.49 6.52 -10.21
CA VAL A 1 2.02 5.15 -9.99
C VAL A 1 3.14 5.11 -8.96
N ILE A 2 4.17 5.97 -9.03
CA ILE A 2 5.29 5.95 -8.06
C ILE A 2 4.81 5.98 -6.59
N VAL A 3 3.83 6.84 -6.28
CA VAL A 3 3.23 6.90 -4.94
C VAL A 3 2.64 5.56 -4.49
N LEU A 4 1.95 4.82 -5.38
CA LEU A 4 1.41 3.50 -5.06
C LEU A 4 2.55 2.51 -4.74
N ILE A 5 3.63 2.53 -5.52
CA ILE A 5 4.81 1.70 -5.25
C ILE A 5 5.46 2.05 -3.91
N CYS A 6 5.51 3.34 -3.54
CA CYS A 6 5.99 3.75 -2.22
C CYS A 6 5.11 3.18 -1.09
N ILE A 7 3.79 3.12 -1.28
CA ILE A 7 2.88 2.53 -0.30
C ILE A 7 3.12 1.03 -0.17
N GLU A 8 3.29 0.30 -1.27
CA GLU A 8 3.64 -1.14 -1.26
C GLU A 8 4.96 -1.42 -0.51
N LEU A 9 5.96 -0.54 -0.68
CA LEU A 9 7.23 -0.64 0.04
C LEU A 9 7.04 -0.43 1.55
N MET A 10 6.22 0.54 1.95
CA MET A 10 5.91 0.79 3.37
C MET A 10 5.13 -0.38 3.99
N LEU A 11 4.16 -0.96 3.28
CA LEU A 11 3.42 -2.13 3.73
C LEU A 11 4.33 -3.37 3.86
N ASN A 12 5.26 -3.56 2.94
CA ASN A 12 6.27 -4.62 3.07
C ASN A 12 7.21 -4.41 4.25
N ALA A 13 7.64 -3.17 4.52
CA ALA A 13 8.42 -2.86 5.71
C ALA A 13 7.65 -3.18 7.01
N ALA A 14 6.35 -2.84 7.06
CA ALA A 14 5.48 -3.20 8.18
C ALA A 14 5.35 -4.73 8.35
N ASN A 15 5.20 -5.48 7.25
CA ASN A 15 5.13 -6.94 7.28
C ASN A 15 6.43 -7.59 7.79
N ILE A 16 7.60 -7.06 7.38
CA ILE A 16 8.90 -7.52 7.88
C ILE A 16 8.99 -7.29 9.40
N ASN A 17 8.62 -6.10 9.88
CA ASN A 17 8.61 -5.80 11.31
C ASN A 17 7.72 -6.77 12.08
N LEU A 18 6.52 -7.04 11.55
CA LEU A 18 5.56 -7.91 12.19
C LEU A 18 6.05 -9.35 12.33
N VAL A 19 6.66 -9.89 11.26
CA VAL A 19 7.29 -11.22 11.30
C VAL A 19 8.51 -11.22 12.21
N ALA A 20 9.33 -10.17 12.17
CA ALA A 20 10.52 -10.05 13.00
C ALA A 20 10.17 -10.02 14.49
N PHE A 21 9.18 -9.22 14.91
CA PHE A 21 8.74 -9.18 16.31
C PHE A 21 8.13 -10.51 16.75
N SER A 22 7.34 -11.16 15.90
CA SER A 22 6.75 -12.46 16.21
C SER A 22 7.77 -13.59 16.36
N LYS A 23 8.89 -13.50 15.62
CA LYS A 23 9.95 -14.53 15.62
C LYS A 23 11.06 -14.26 16.64
N LEU A 24 11.48 -13.01 16.79
CA LEU A 24 12.65 -12.59 17.58
C LEU A 24 12.27 -11.99 18.94
N GLY A 25 10.97 -11.79 19.22
CA GLY A 25 10.47 -11.29 20.49
C GLY A 25 10.61 -12.29 21.65
N VAL A 26 10.25 -11.85 22.86
CA VAL A 26 10.36 -12.62 24.11
C VAL A 26 9.58 -13.94 24.05
N THR A 27 8.42 -13.94 23.39
CA THR A 27 7.58 -15.12 23.19
C THR A 27 7.40 -15.36 21.69
N PRO A 28 8.13 -16.32 21.10
CA PRO A 28 7.96 -16.70 19.71
C PRO A 28 6.53 -17.14 19.43
N SER A 29 5.92 -16.60 18.37
CA SER A 29 4.58 -16.98 17.94
C SER A 29 4.44 -16.93 16.42
N LEU A 30 3.33 -17.46 15.90
CA LEU A 30 2.99 -17.40 14.48
C LEU A 30 2.09 -16.20 14.13
N THR A 31 1.71 -15.39 15.12
CA THR A 31 0.74 -14.30 14.96
C THR A 31 1.20 -13.28 13.93
N GLY A 32 2.49 -12.94 13.90
CA GLY A 32 3.00 -11.97 12.94
C GLY A 32 2.97 -12.47 11.50
N GLN A 33 3.27 -13.75 11.26
CA GLN A 33 3.18 -14.36 9.93
C GLN A 33 1.73 -14.40 9.44
N ILE A 34 0.78 -14.78 10.32
CA ILE A 34 -0.65 -14.83 9.99
C ILE A 34 -1.15 -13.44 9.63
N PHE A 35 -0.81 -12.42 10.42
CA PHE A 35 -1.28 -11.07 10.16
C PHE A 35 -0.66 -10.47 8.89
N SER A 36 0.62 -10.74 8.60
CA SER A 36 1.24 -10.33 7.32
C SER A 36 0.53 -10.92 6.09
N LEU A 37 -0.04 -12.12 6.19
CA LEU A 37 -0.83 -12.72 5.11
C LEU A 37 -2.11 -11.93 4.83
N PHE A 38 -2.77 -11.41 5.86
CA PHE A 38 -3.91 -10.51 5.71
C PHE A 38 -3.48 -9.16 5.12
N THR A 39 -2.36 -8.60 5.56
CA THR A 39 -1.83 -7.35 4.99
C THR A 39 -1.55 -7.49 3.50
N ILE A 40 -0.99 -8.61 3.05
CA ILE A 40 -0.76 -8.87 1.61
C ILE A 40 -2.08 -8.91 0.84
N SER A 41 -3.12 -9.52 1.43
CA SER A 41 -4.46 -9.58 0.82
C SER A 41 -5.08 -8.18 0.68
N VAL A 42 -4.92 -7.33 1.70
CA VAL A 42 -5.36 -5.92 1.68
C VAL A 42 -4.56 -5.12 0.65
N ALA A 43 -3.23 -5.29 0.59
CA ALA A 43 -2.36 -4.62 -0.37
C ALA A 43 -2.77 -4.96 -1.82
N ALA A 44 -3.07 -6.23 -2.10
CA ALA A 44 -3.57 -6.64 -3.42
C ALA A 44 -4.90 -5.93 -3.80
N ALA A 45 -5.82 -5.81 -2.84
CA ALA A 45 -7.08 -5.09 -3.03
C ALA A 45 -6.85 -3.58 -3.23
N GLU A 46 -5.99 -2.97 -2.42
CA GLU A 46 -5.62 -1.55 -2.51
C GLU A 46 -4.99 -1.24 -3.87
N ALA A 47 -4.01 -2.02 -4.32
CA ALA A 47 -3.34 -1.82 -5.60
C ALA A 47 -4.34 -1.86 -6.77
N ALA A 48 -5.29 -2.80 -6.76
CA ALA A 48 -6.33 -2.89 -7.78
C ALA A 48 -7.21 -1.62 -7.80
N VAL A 49 -7.65 -1.15 -6.63
CA VAL A 49 -8.45 0.07 -6.51
C VAL A 49 -7.67 1.32 -6.89
N GLY A 50 -6.42 1.45 -6.42
CA GLY A 50 -5.55 2.58 -6.70
C GLY A 50 -5.24 2.74 -8.18
N VAL A 51 -4.99 1.64 -8.90
CA VAL A 51 -4.81 1.66 -10.36
C VAL A 51 -6.12 2.01 -11.08
N ALA A 52 -7.26 1.47 -10.63
CA ALA A 52 -8.56 1.81 -11.23
C ALA A 52 -8.87 3.31 -11.10
N ILE A 53 -8.58 3.91 -9.95
CA ILE A 53 -8.71 5.37 -9.72
C ILE A 53 -7.76 6.14 -10.64
N LEU A 54 -6.50 5.71 -10.76
CA LEU A 54 -5.51 6.36 -11.63
C LEU A 54 -5.94 6.35 -13.10
N ILE A 55 -6.48 5.22 -13.58
CA ILE A 55 -7.02 5.10 -14.94
C ILE A 55 -8.23 6.01 -15.14
N ALA A 56 -9.16 6.03 -14.16
CA ALA A 56 -10.33 6.90 -14.21
C ALA A 56 -9.94 8.38 -14.25
N TRP A 57 -8.94 8.79 -13.46
CA TRP A 57 -8.40 10.15 -13.48
C TRP A 57 -7.77 10.49 -14.83
N TYR A 58 -6.91 9.62 -15.35
CA TYR A 58 -6.23 9.84 -16.62
C TYR A 58 -7.22 10.02 -17.78
N ARG A 59 -8.34 9.28 -17.77
CA ARG A 59 -9.40 9.43 -18.78
C ARG A 59 -9.99 10.85 -18.83
N HIS A 60 -10.08 11.54 -17.69
CA HIS A 60 -10.65 12.89 -17.63
C HIS A 60 -9.61 14.01 -17.75
N ARG A 61 -8.37 13.79 -17.30
CA ARG A 61 -7.35 14.84 -17.18
C ARG A 61 -6.17 14.68 -18.13
N GLN A 62 -6.02 13.53 -18.79
CA GLN A 62 -4.91 13.21 -19.73
C GLN A 62 -3.51 13.36 -19.12
N THR A 63 -3.42 13.44 -17.79
CA THR A 63 -2.20 13.60 -17.01
C THR A 63 -2.29 12.74 -15.77
N VAL A 64 -1.14 12.23 -15.31
CA VAL A 64 -0.99 11.53 -14.02
C VAL A 64 -0.12 12.33 -13.05
N ASN A 65 0.21 13.58 -13.39
CA ASN A 65 0.96 14.46 -12.52
C ASN A 65 0.09 14.84 -11.32
N ILE A 66 0.58 14.54 -10.11
CA ILE A 66 -0.16 14.79 -8.88
C ILE A 66 -0.17 16.28 -8.50
N ASP A 67 0.83 17.04 -8.95
CA ASP A 67 0.92 18.47 -8.69
C ASP A 67 -0.19 19.27 -9.41
N GLU A 68 -0.74 18.71 -10.49
CA GLU A 68 -1.86 19.24 -11.27
C GLU A 68 -3.23 18.82 -10.72
N ALA A 69 -3.26 17.99 -9.67
CA ALA A 69 -4.49 17.55 -9.02
C ALA A 69 -4.98 18.56 -7.96
N ASP A 70 -5.07 19.84 -8.33
CA ASP A 70 -5.28 20.96 -7.40
C ASP A 70 -6.65 21.63 -7.51
N SER A 71 -7.60 21.07 -8.28
CA SER A 71 -8.90 21.69 -8.58
C SER A 71 -9.80 21.99 -7.38
N LEU A 72 -9.41 21.57 -6.17
CA LEU A 72 -10.10 21.88 -4.92
C LEU A 72 -9.38 22.96 -4.08
N LYS A 73 -8.21 23.46 -4.51
CA LYS A 73 -7.56 24.63 -3.88
C LYS A 73 -8.39 25.88 -4.20
N ARG A 74 -8.65 26.67 -3.16
CA ARG A 74 -9.23 28.02 -3.25
C ARG A 74 -8.17 29.05 -3.57
#